data_AF-C0EU56-F1
#
_entry.id   AF-C0EU56-F1
#
_cell.length_a   1.000
_cell.length_b   1.000
_cell.length_c   1.000
_cell.angle_alpha   90.00
_cell.angle_beta   90.00
_cell.angle_gamma   90.00
#
_symmetry.space_group_name_H-M   'P 1'
#
loop_
_entity.id
_entity.type
_entity.pdbx_description
1 polymer ?
#
loop_
_entity_poly.entity_id
_entity_poly.type
_entity_poly.pdbx_seq_one_letter_code
_entity_poly.pdbx_strand_id
1 'polypeptide(L)'
;MNRNLSEAKEGIESKRQSGIDHGVYGAKYIYDLSGKYGPNGRIVGELLANVICYHHGGLPDAEDFNGDSPLLMRLQDENRLTDYEQVKVAFFKDLQITEQEIEQLFKKSVEEIKLLILKSSTGSEASI
;
A
#
# COMPACT_ATOMS: atom_id res chain seq x y z
N MET A 1 -22.61 21.66 -25.69
CA MET A 1 -22.82 20.62 -24.66
C MET A 1 -22.07 21.09 -23.41
N ASN A 2 -22.74 21.87 -22.55
CA ASN A 2 -22.16 22.41 -21.33
C ASN A 2 -22.20 21.31 -20.26
N ARG A 3 -21.04 20.74 -19.93
CA ARG A 3 -20.92 19.88 -18.74
C ARG A 3 -21.00 20.78 -17.51
N ASN A 4 -22.01 20.56 -16.68
CA ASN A 4 -22.27 21.36 -15.49
C ASN A 4 -21.15 21.16 -14.47
N LEU A 5 -20.50 22.25 -14.06
CA LEU A 5 -19.43 22.26 -13.05
C LEU A 5 -19.94 21.76 -11.67
N SER A 6 -21.25 21.80 -11.43
CA SER A 6 -21.90 21.27 -10.22
C SER A 6 -21.85 19.73 -10.16
N GLU A 7 -22.12 19.04 -11.26
CA GLU A 7 -22.10 17.57 -11.34
C GLU A 7 -20.67 17.03 -11.13
N ALA A 8 -19.66 17.77 -11.62
CA ALA A 8 -18.26 17.44 -11.41
C ALA A 8 -17.85 17.62 -9.94
N LYS A 9 -18.39 18.63 -9.23
CA LYS A 9 -18.13 18.83 -7.80
C LYS A 9 -18.83 17.79 -6.94
N GLU A 10 -20.08 17.46 -7.23
CA GLU A 10 -20.82 16.40 -6.53
C GLU A 10 -20.18 15.02 -6.73
N GLY A 11 -19.65 14.72 -7.92
CA GLY A 11 -18.91 13.48 -8.18
C GLY A 11 -17.56 13.38 -7.46
N ILE A 12 -16.96 14.51 -7.08
CA ILE A 12 -15.70 14.57 -6.31
C ILE A 12 -16.01 14.51 -4.80
N GLU A 13 -17.06 15.19 -4.34
CA GLU A 13 -17.51 15.15 -2.95
C GLU A 13 -18.11 13.79 -2.56
N SER A 14 -18.86 13.13 -3.46
CA SER A 14 -19.41 11.79 -3.19
C SER A 14 -18.32 10.72 -3.05
N LYS A 15 -17.20 10.84 -3.79
CA LYS A 15 -16.02 9.98 -3.65
C LYS A 15 -15.27 10.19 -2.34
N ARG A 16 -15.33 11.38 -1.74
CA ARG A 16 -14.80 11.64 -0.38
C ARG A 16 -15.74 11.11 0.72
N GLN A 17 -17.02 10.89 0.41
CA GLN A 17 -18.08 10.55 1.37
C GLN A 17 -18.38 9.06 1.52
N SER A 18 -17.91 8.18 0.62
CA SER A 18 -17.95 6.75 0.94
C SER A 18 -16.91 6.50 2.02
N GLY A 19 -17.28 6.53 3.29
CA GLY A 19 -16.40 6.37 4.46
C GLY A 19 -15.63 5.05 4.56
N ILE A 20 -15.59 4.28 3.47
CA ILE A 20 -14.79 3.07 3.28
C ILE A 20 -13.43 3.53 2.78
N ASP A 21 -12.41 3.40 3.63
CA ASP A 21 -11.02 3.68 3.29
C ASP A 21 -10.49 2.56 2.37
N HIS A 22 -10.82 2.62 1.08
CA HIS A 22 -10.46 1.59 0.10
C HIS A 22 -8.95 1.41 -0.04
N GLY A 23 -8.16 2.44 0.28
CA GLY A 23 -6.70 2.35 0.33
C GLY A 23 -6.20 1.39 1.41
N VAL A 24 -6.88 1.34 2.56
CA VAL A 24 -6.46 0.50 3.70
C VAL A 24 -6.55 -0.99 3.38
N TYR A 25 -7.56 -1.46 2.64
CA TYR A 25 -7.68 -2.88 2.28
C TYR A 25 -6.53 -3.35 1.38
N GLY A 26 -6.21 -2.57 0.35
CA GLY A 26 -5.10 -2.89 -0.55
C GLY A 26 -3.74 -2.82 0.17
N ALA A 27 -3.56 -1.83 1.04
CA ALA A 27 -2.37 -1.69 1.85
C ALA A 27 -2.21 -2.86 2.84
N LYS A 28 -3.30 -3.28 3.50
CA LYS A 28 -3.32 -4.45 4.38
C LYS A 28 -2.90 -5.72 3.65
N TYR A 29 -3.46 -5.93 2.45
CA TYR A 29 -3.12 -7.09 1.64
C TYR A 29 -1.63 -7.15 1.29
N ILE A 30 -1.04 -6.05 0.85
CA ILE A 30 0.39 -5.98 0.54
C ILE A 30 1.25 -6.16 1.80
N TYR A 31 0.85 -5.55 2.92
CA TYR A 31 1.55 -5.68 4.19
C TYR A 31 1.54 -7.14 4.69
N ASP A 32 0.42 -7.85 4.60
CA ASP A 32 0.33 -9.27 4.97
C ASP A 32 1.20 -10.15 4.07
N LEU A 33 1.15 -9.91 2.75
CA LEU A 33 1.96 -10.62 1.77
C LEU A 33 3.45 -10.49 2.07
N SER A 34 3.88 -9.31 2.52
CA SER A 34 5.28 -8.97 2.80
C SER A 34 5.95 -9.93 3.78
N GLY A 35 5.19 -10.47 4.75
CA GLY A 35 5.69 -11.37 5.78
C GLY A 35 6.28 -12.67 5.23
N LYS A 36 5.86 -13.09 4.03
CA LYS A 36 6.38 -14.29 3.36
C LYS A 36 7.80 -14.11 2.80
N TYR A 37 8.30 -12.88 2.67
CA TYR A 37 9.55 -12.56 1.94
C TYR A 37 10.67 -12.01 2.84
N GLY A 38 10.61 -12.26 4.14
CA GLY A 38 11.67 -11.90 5.09
C GLY A 38 11.85 -10.38 5.26
N PRO A 39 13.02 -9.92 5.76
CA PRO A 39 13.25 -8.50 6.06
C PRO A 39 13.09 -7.57 4.85
N ASN A 40 13.64 -7.95 3.69
CA ASN A 40 13.49 -7.16 2.46
C ASN A 40 12.04 -7.15 1.97
N GLY A 41 11.31 -8.26 2.19
CA GLY A 41 9.86 -8.33 2.01
C GLY A 41 9.14 -7.27 2.81
N ARG A 42 9.41 -7.20 4.12
CA ARG A 42 8.79 -6.21 5.03
C ARG A 42 9.07 -4.77 4.60
N ILE A 43 10.31 -4.45 4.21
CA ILE A 43 10.66 -3.12 3.69
C ILE A 43 9.81 -2.76 2.47
N VAL A 44 9.74 -3.64 1.46
CA VAL A 44 8.91 -3.43 0.27
C VAL A 44 7.43 -3.32 0.64
N GLY A 45 6.97 -4.19 1.53
CA GLY A 45 5.60 -4.24 2.02
C GLY A 45 5.16 -2.92 2.64
N GLU A 46 5.95 -2.39 3.57
CA GLU A 46 5.68 -1.11 4.23
C GLU A 46 5.74 0.06 3.26
N LEU A 47 6.73 0.11 2.35
CA LEU A 47 6.82 1.14 1.33
C LEU A 47 5.57 1.19 0.44
N LEU A 48 5.18 0.03 -0.11
CA LEU A 48 4.00 -0.07 -0.97
C LEU A 48 2.70 0.16 -0.21
N ALA A 49 2.57 -0.39 1.00
CA ALA A 49 1.40 -0.19 1.85
C ALA A 49 1.21 1.28 2.22
N ASN A 50 2.29 2.03 2.48
CA ASN A 50 2.22 3.48 2.69
C ASN A 50 1.70 4.20 1.43
N VAL A 51 2.25 3.91 0.25
CA VAL A 51 1.80 4.54 -1.01
C VAL A 51 0.33 4.23 -1.29
N ILE A 52 -0.11 2.99 -1.07
CA ILE A 52 -1.50 2.57 -1.32
C ILE A 52 -2.44 3.18 -0.28
N CYS A 53 -2.09 3.15 1.01
CA CYS A 53 -2.95 3.65 2.10
C CYS A 53 -3.14 5.18 2.00
N TYR A 54 -2.15 5.90 1.50
CA TYR A 54 -2.13 7.37 1.51
C TYR A 54 -2.18 8.02 0.12
N HIS A 55 -2.63 7.29 -0.90
CA HIS A 55 -2.63 7.73 -2.31
C HIS A 55 -3.40 9.04 -2.61
N HIS A 56 -4.32 9.46 -1.74
CA HIS A 56 -5.10 10.71 -1.90
C HIS A 56 -4.66 11.88 -1.01
N GLY A 57 -3.83 11.63 0.01
CA GLY A 57 -3.55 12.58 1.09
C GLY A 57 -2.09 13.05 1.19
N GLY A 58 -1.21 12.52 0.36
CA GLY A 58 0.23 12.64 0.54
C GLY A 58 0.76 11.62 1.56
N LEU A 59 2.05 11.29 1.46
CA LEU A 59 2.67 10.32 2.35
C LEU A 59 2.85 10.91 3.75
N PRO A 60 2.39 10.22 4.81
CA PRO A 60 2.67 10.63 6.18
C PRO A 60 4.14 10.36 6.53
N ASP A 61 4.56 10.84 7.70
CA ASP A 61 5.77 10.32 8.32
C ASP A 61 5.59 8.82 8.58
N ALA A 62 6.59 8.03 8.18
CA ALA A 62 6.53 6.56 8.26
C ALA A 62 6.49 6.06 9.71
N GLU A 63 7.10 6.84 10.59
CA GLU A 63 7.19 6.67 12.03
C GLU A 63 7.07 8.08 12.65
N ASP A 64 6.27 8.21 13.70
CA ASP A 64 6.13 9.48 14.42
C ASP A 64 7.24 9.65 15.48
N PHE A 65 7.23 10.76 16.19
CA PHE A 65 8.25 11.05 17.22
C PHE A 65 8.22 10.09 18.42
N ASN A 66 7.18 9.27 18.57
CA ASN A 66 7.04 8.28 19.65
C ASN A 66 7.46 6.88 19.21
N GLY A 67 7.81 6.70 17.93
CA GLY A 67 8.09 5.40 17.34
C GLY A 67 6.84 4.65 16.88
N ASP A 68 5.69 5.33 16.86
CA ASP A 68 4.44 4.74 16.37
C ASP A 68 4.40 4.87 14.84
N SER A 69 3.92 3.83 14.17
CA SER A 69 3.72 3.88 12.72
C SER A 69 2.25 4.19 12.40
N PRO A 70 1.95 5.37 11.81
CA PRO A 70 0.59 5.72 11.40
C PRO A 70 -0.01 4.70 10.42
N LEU A 71 0.84 4.04 9.62
CA LEU A 71 0.42 2.93 8.76
C LEU A 71 -0.09 1.76 9.62
N LEU A 72 0.72 1.26 10.56
CA LEU A 72 0.37 0.10 11.37
C LEU A 72 -0.91 0.33 12.18
N MET A 73 -1.09 1.53 12.74
CA MET A 73 -2.32 1.89 13.46
C MET A 73 -3.57 1.73 12.59
N ARG A 74 -3.49 2.09 11.29
CA ARG A 74 -4.61 1.91 10.35
C ARG A 74 -4.81 0.47 9.92
N LEU A 75 -3.72 -0.27 9.70
CA LEU A 75 -3.77 -1.67 9.26
C LEU A 75 -4.22 -2.63 10.36
N GLN A 76 -4.11 -2.23 11.63
CA GLN A 76 -4.51 -3.03 12.80
C GLN A 76 -5.87 -2.63 13.38
N ASP A 77 -6.53 -1.61 12.85
CA ASP A 77 -7.88 -1.21 13.27
C ASP A 77 -8.91 -2.21 12.74
N GLU A 78 -9.23 -3.22 13.56
CA GLU A 78 -10.18 -4.29 13.23
C GLU A 78 -11.57 -3.76 12.84
N ASN A 79 -11.98 -2.62 13.38
CA ASN A 79 -13.28 -2.01 13.04
C ASN A 79 -13.34 -1.50 11.60
N ARG A 80 -12.17 -1.26 10.96
CA ARG A 80 -12.07 -0.81 9.56
C ARG A 80 -11.95 -1.95 8.57
N LEU A 81 -11.60 -3.15 9.04
CA LEU A 81 -11.23 -4.29 8.21
C LEU A 81 -12.20 -5.48 8.36
N THR A 82 -13.42 -5.25 8.86
CA THR A 82 -14.45 -6.27 9.07
C THR A 82 -14.75 -7.11 7.82
N ASP A 83 -14.66 -6.50 6.64
CA ASP A 83 -14.96 -7.12 5.35
C ASP A 83 -13.70 -7.47 4.52
N TYR A 84 -12.52 -7.52 5.15
CA TYR A 84 -11.24 -7.66 4.46
C TYR A 84 -11.18 -8.88 3.51
N GLU A 85 -11.59 -10.05 3.99
CA GLU A 85 -11.57 -11.28 3.20
C GLU A 85 -12.55 -11.21 2.01
N GLN A 86 -13.74 -10.63 2.22
CA GLN A 86 -14.76 -10.47 1.18
C GLN A 86 -14.28 -9.51 0.09
N VAL A 87 -13.67 -8.39 0.49
CA VAL A 87 -13.09 -7.41 -0.44
C VAL A 87 -11.93 -8.02 -1.22
N LYS A 88 -11.05 -8.79 -0.57
CA LYS A 88 -9.95 -9.50 -1.24
C LYS A 88 -10.46 -10.48 -2.30
N VAL A 89 -11.45 -11.30 -1.96
CA VAL A 89 -12.07 -12.24 -2.91
C VAL A 89 -12.72 -11.50 -4.09
N ALA A 90 -13.46 -10.42 -3.83
CA ALA A 90 -14.09 -9.62 -4.87
C ALA A 90 -13.06 -8.98 -5.80
N PHE A 91 -11.97 -8.43 -5.26
CA PHE A 91 -10.89 -7.82 -6.03
C PHE A 91 -10.30 -8.78 -7.08
N PHE A 92 -9.91 -9.98 -6.69
CA PHE A 92 -9.33 -10.96 -7.62
C PHE A 92 -10.35 -11.45 -8.65
N LYS A 93 -11.60 -11.65 -8.21
CA LYS A 93 -12.69 -12.08 -9.10
C LYS A 93 -13.01 -11.02 -10.16
N ASP A 94 -13.23 -9.78 -9.75
CA ASP A 94 -13.74 -8.71 -10.61
C ASP A 94 -12.68 -8.21 -11.60
N LEU A 95 -11.42 -8.15 -11.17
CA LEU A 95 -10.31 -7.76 -12.03
C LEU A 95 -9.76 -8.91 -12.88
N GLN A 96 -10.24 -10.15 -12.67
CA GLN A 96 -9.77 -11.36 -13.36
C GLN A 96 -8.24 -11.53 -13.29
N ILE A 97 -7.67 -11.18 -12.13
CA ILE A 97 -6.26 -11.40 -11.82
C ILE A 97 -6.15 -12.43 -10.72
N THR A 98 -5.04 -13.14 -10.69
CA THR A 98 -4.73 -14.13 -9.66
C THR A 98 -3.87 -13.55 -8.56
N GLU A 99 -3.94 -14.16 -7.38
CA GLU A 99 -3.04 -13.83 -6.27
C GLU A 99 -1.57 -14.06 -6.69
N GLN A 100 -1.30 -15.13 -7.45
CA GLN A 100 0.04 -15.46 -7.93
C GLN A 100 0.64 -14.37 -8.83
N GLU A 101 -0.16 -13.69 -9.65
CA GLU A 101 0.32 -12.57 -10.47
C GLU A 101 0.82 -11.40 -9.61
N ILE A 102 0.09 -11.06 -8.55
CA ILE A 102 0.53 -10.04 -7.60
C ILE A 102 1.76 -10.51 -6.81
N GLU A 103 1.79 -11.76 -6.36
CA GLU A 103 2.96 -12.34 -5.67
C GLU A 103 4.22 -12.33 -6.56
N GLN A 104 4.08 -12.56 -7.87
CA GLN A 104 5.18 -12.47 -8.82
C GLN A 104 5.70 -11.04 -8.98
N LEU A 105 4.82 -10.05 -9.06
CA LEU A 105 5.20 -8.64 -9.11
C LEU A 105 5.91 -8.23 -7.81
N PHE A 106 5.33 -8.59 -6.67
CA PHE A 106 5.90 -8.30 -5.36
C PHE A 106 7.29 -8.93 -5.20
N LYS A 107 7.47 -10.19 -5.62
CA LYS A 107 8.76 -10.87 -5.61
C LYS A 107 9.81 -10.11 -6.44
N LYS A 108 9.45 -9.59 -7.61
CA LYS A 108 10.38 -8.78 -8.43
C LYS A 108 10.80 -7.52 -7.69
N SER A 109 9.86 -6.81 -7.06
CA SER A 109 10.16 -5.63 -6.24
C SER A 109 11.10 -5.94 -5.07
N VAL A 110 10.96 -7.11 -4.45
CA VAL A 110 11.87 -7.58 -3.39
C VAL A 110 13.29 -7.82 -3.92
N GLU A 111 13.44 -8.38 -5.12
CA GLU A 111 14.75 -8.53 -5.75
C GLU A 111 15.37 -7.17 -6.11
N GLU A 112 14.59 -6.21 -6.58
CA GLU A 112 15.07 -4.85 -6.86
C GLU A 112 15.60 -4.15 -5.60
N ILE A 113 14.88 -4.21 -4.47
CA ILE A 113 15.34 -3.63 -3.21
C ILE A 113 16.61 -4.33 -2.69
N LYS A 114 16.70 -5.65 -2.80
CA LYS A 114 17.93 -6.39 -2.43
C LYS A 114 19.15 -5.86 -3.19
N LEU A 115 19.02 -5.66 -4.50
CA LEU A 115 20.11 -5.15 -5.34
C LEU A 115 20.49 -3.71 -4.96
N LEU A 116 19.52 -2.87 -4.64
CA LEU A 116 19.78 -1.49 -4.19
C LEU A 116 20.53 -1.45 -2.86
N ILE A 117 20.10 -2.25 -1.87
CA ILE A 117 20.77 -2.34 -0.56
C ILE A 117 22.21 -2.84 -0.72
N LEU A 118 22.44 -3.89 -1.54
CA LEU A 118 23.79 -4.40 -1.80
C LEU A 118 24.69 -3.33 -2.44
N LYS A 119 24.17 -2.56 -3.40
CA LYS A 119 24.91 -1.50 -4.07
C LYS A 119 25.26 -0.35 -3.12
N SER A 120 24.37 0.02 -2.20
CA SER A 120 24.68 1.05 -1.19
C SER A 120 25.78 0.60 -0.22
N SER A 121 25.83 -0.69 0.10
CA SER A 121 26.85 -1.23 1.00
C SER A 121 28.23 -1.32 0.36
N THR A 122 28.32 -1.58 -0.95
CA THR A 122 29.60 -1.69 -1.67
C THR A 122 30.14 -0.35 -2.18
N GLY A 123 29.28 0.67 -2.33
CA GLY A 123 29.68 2.02 -2.72
C GLY A 123 30.42 2.82 -1.64
N SER A 124 30.43 2.35 -0.39
CA SER A 124 31.06 3.05 0.74
C SER A 124 32.58 2.90 0.81
N GLU A 125 33.19 1.98 0.05
CA GLU A 125 34.65 1.75 0.07
C GLU A 125 35.44 2.61 -0.93
N ALA A 126 34.77 3.37 -1.81
CA ALA A 126 35.40 4.19 -2.85
C ALA A 126 35.58 5.67 -2.46
N SER A 127 35.45 6.03 -1.18
CA SER A 127 35.58 7.41 -0.70
C SER A 127 36.32 7.47 0.63
N ILE A 128 37.62 7.15 0.60
CA ILE A 128 38.61 7.55 1.62
C ILE A 128 39.95 7.83 0.94
#